data_AF-A0A6G2V4G2-F1
#
_entry.id   AF-A0A6G2V4G2-F1
#
_cell.length_a   1.000
_cell.length_b   1.000
_cell.length_c   1.000
_cell.angle_alpha   90.00
_cell.angle_beta   90.00
_cell.angle_gamma   90.00
#
_symmetry.space_group_name_H-M   'P 1'
#
loop_
_entity.id
_entity.type
_entity.pdbx_description
1 polymer ?
#
loop_
_entity_poly.entity_id
_entity_poly.type
_entity_poly.pdbx_seq_one_letter_code
_entity_poly.pdbx_strand_id
1 'polypeptide(L)'
;MASSPTPSADSRNRSAALREALATRVVVADGAMGTMLQAQDPTLADFENLEGCNEILNLTRPDIVRSVHEAYFAVGVDCVETNTFGANTAALGEYDIPERVHELSEAGARIARE
;
A
#
# COMPACT_ATOMS: atom_id res chain seq x y z
N MET A 1 10.49 25.32 -0.28
CA MET A 1 9.69 24.47 0.62
C MET A 1 8.27 24.49 0.11
N ALA A 2 7.80 23.42 -0.54
CA ALA A 2 6.42 23.34 -0.98
C ALA A 2 5.52 23.20 0.26
N SER A 3 4.55 24.09 0.43
CA SER A 3 3.56 24.00 1.51
C SER A 3 2.75 22.73 1.29
N SER A 4 2.74 21.82 2.26
CA SER A 4 1.85 20.66 2.21
C SER A 4 0.39 21.12 2.12
N PRO A 5 -0.44 20.48 1.30
CA PRO A 5 -1.84 20.85 1.18
C PRO A 5 -2.58 20.63 2.50
N THR A 6 -3.48 21.55 2.86
CA THR A 6 -4.34 21.41 4.03
C THR A 6 -5.26 20.20 3.84
N PRO A 7 -5.32 19.25 4.80
CA PRO A 7 -6.16 18.07 4.67
C PRO A 7 -7.64 18.45 4.50
N SER A 8 -8.38 17.66 3.74
CA SER A 8 -9.83 17.87 3.55
C SER A 8 -10.61 17.61 4.85
N ALA A 9 -11.86 18.08 4.92
CA ALA A 9 -12.75 17.80 6.04
C ALA A 9 -12.94 16.29 6.27
N ASP A 10 -13.09 15.52 5.19
CA ASP A 10 -13.16 14.05 5.25
C ASP A 10 -11.91 13.42 5.83
N SER A 11 -10.72 13.92 5.47
CA SER A 11 -9.46 13.40 6.02
C SER A 11 -9.36 13.64 7.52
N ARG A 12 -9.79 14.81 8.01
CA ARG A 12 -9.83 15.11 9.46
C ARG A 12 -10.83 14.21 10.18
N ASN A 13 -11.98 13.94 9.58
CA ASN A 13 -12.99 13.05 10.14
C ASN A 13 -12.46 11.62 10.25
N ARG A 14 -11.77 11.10 9.23
CA ARG A 14 -11.12 9.78 9.27
C ARG A 14 -10.03 9.69 10.35
N SER A 15 -9.16 10.70 10.47
CA SER A 15 -8.13 10.73 11.52
C SER A 15 -8.74 10.78 12.93
N ALA A 16 -9.84 11.50 13.13
CA ALA A 16 -10.56 11.52 14.40
C ALA A 16 -11.20 10.15 14.70
N ALA A 17 -11.84 9.53 13.71
CA ALA A 17 -12.44 8.20 13.84
C ALA A 17 -11.39 7.13 14.19
N LEU A 18 -10.20 7.17 13.56
CA LEU A 18 -9.11 6.26 13.89
C LEU A 18 -8.60 6.46 15.32
N ARG A 19 -8.41 7.72 15.75
CA ARG A 19 -7.97 8.02 17.12
C ARG A 19 -8.98 7.53 18.16
N GLU A 20 -10.26 7.72 17.89
CA GLU A 20 -11.33 7.22 18.76
C GLU A 20 -11.34 5.69 18.81
N ALA A 21 -11.20 5.01 17.67
CA ALA A 21 -11.12 3.55 17.62
C ALA A 21 -9.94 3.02 18.44
N LEU A 22 -8.75 3.62 18.27
CA LEU A 22 -7.55 3.28 19.05
C LEU A 22 -7.71 3.53 20.56
N ALA A 23 -8.55 4.50 20.96
CA ALA A 23 -8.78 4.82 22.37
C ALA A 23 -9.85 3.91 23.04
N THR A 24 -10.77 3.34 22.25
CA THR A 24 -11.96 2.67 22.77
C THR A 24 -11.96 1.16 22.59
N ARG A 25 -11.11 0.63 21.70
CA ARG A 25 -11.04 -0.81 21.40
C ARG A 25 -9.69 -1.21 20.81
N VAL A 26 -9.47 -2.52 20.71
CA VAL A 26 -8.36 -3.07 19.90
C VAL A 26 -8.68 -2.80 18.43
N VAL A 27 -7.67 -2.34 17.69
CA VAL A 27 -7.70 -2.17 16.23
C VAL A 27 -6.84 -3.29 15.64
N VAL A 28 -7.43 -4.07 14.73
CA VAL A 28 -6.75 -5.18 14.04
C VAL A 28 -6.26 -4.72 12.67
N ALA A 29 -4.94 -4.73 12.48
CA ALA A 29 -4.33 -4.51 11.16
C ALA A 29 -4.27 -5.82 10.36
N ASP A 30 -3.96 -5.69 9.07
CA ASP A 30 -3.73 -6.81 8.17
C ASP A 30 -2.45 -7.60 8.48
N GLY A 31 -2.26 -8.67 7.70
CA GLY A 31 -1.08 -9.51 7.75
C GLY A 31 -0.08 -9.18 6.66
N ALA A 32 0.81 -10.14 6.36
CA ALA A 32 1.85 -9.96 5.37
C ALA A 32 1.30 -9.75 3.94
N MET A 33 1.71 -8.66 3.29
CA MET A 33 1.46 -8.38 1.88
C MET A 33 2.27 -9.31 0.97
N GLY A 34 3.59 -9.41 1.17
CA GLY A 34 4.48 -10.15 0.27
C GLY A 34 4.12 -11.63 0.09
N THR A 35 3.75 -12.34 1.16
CA THR A 35 3.34 -13.74 1.07
C THR A 35 2.03 -13.92 0.31
N MET A 36 1.10 -12.97 0.44
CA MET A 36 -0.18 -13.00 -0.26
C MET A 36 0.00 -12.67 -1.75
N LEU A 37 0.89 -11.73 -2.10
CA LEU A 37 1.27 -11.45 -3.48
C LEU A 37 1.93 -12.66 -4.14
N GLN A 38 2.88 -13.31 -3.45
CA GLN A 38 3.53 -14.53 -3.95
C GLN A 38 2.52 -15.67 -4.22
N ALA A 39 1.48 -15.80 -3.40
CA ALA A 39 0.43 -16.80 -3.60
C ALA A 39 -0.42 -16.57 -4.87
N GLN A 40 -0.38 -15.36 -5.45
CA GLN A 40 -1.04 -15.04 -6.73
C GLN A 40 -0.15 -15.37 -7.94
N ASP A 41 1.06 -15.88 -7.71
CA ASP A 41 2.02 -16.32 -8.74
C ASP A 41 2.31 -15.27 -9.86
N PRO A 42 2.65 -14.01 -9.51
CA PRO A 42 3.01 -13.00 -10.49
C PRO A 42 4.28 -13.40 -11.25
N THR A 43 4.28 -13.15 -12.55
CA THR A 43 5.42 -13.44 -13.42
C THR A 43 6.50 -12.36 -13.30
N LEU A 44 7.73 -12.67 -13.70
CA LEU A 44 8.82 -11.67 -13.74
C LEU A 44 8.47 -10.45 -14.61
N ALA A 45 7.67 -10.64 -15.67
CA ALA A 45 7.20 -9.56 -16.51
C ALA A 45 6.21 -8.62 -15.77
N ASP A 46 5.40 -9.15 -14.86
CA ASP A 46 4.53 -8.33 -14.00
C ASP A 46 5.36 -7.41 -13.10
N PHE A 47 6.60 -7.79 -12.73
CA PHE A 47 7.54 -6.95 -11.99
C PHE A 47 8.40 -6.03 -12.88
N GLU A 48 8.11 -5.89 -14.18
CA GLU A 48 8.96 -5.16 -15.13
C GLU A 48 10.43 -5.66 -15.17
N ASN A 49 10.65 -6.94 -14.85
CA ASN A 49 11.97 -7.57 -14.62
C ASN A 49 12.73 -7.07 -13.38
N LEU A 50 12.08 -6.34 -12.47
CA LEU A 50 12.61 -5.93 -11.17
C LEU A 50 12.17 -6.92 -10.09
N GLU A 51 12.69 -8.14 -10.18
CA GLU A 51 12.32 -9.25 -9.29
C GLU A 51 12.40 -8.87 -7.81
N GLY A 52 11.31 -9.06 -7.05
CA GLY A 52 11.24 -8.73 -5.64
C GLY A 52 10.81 -7.29 -5.31
N CYS A 53 10.71 -6.40 -6.30
CA CYS A 53 10.14 -5.06 -6.11
C CYS A 53 8.61 -5.10 -6.19
N ASN A 54 7.97 -5.49 -5.08
CA ASN A 54 6.51 -5.63 -4.98
C ASN A 54 5.75 -4.34 -5.30
N GLU A 55 6.36 -3.19 -5.08
CA GLU A 55 5.78 -1.88 -5.38
C GLU A 55 5.39 -1.72 -6.85
N ILE A 56 6.10 -2.38 -7.79
CA ILE A 56 5.80 -2.36 -9.22
C ILE A 56 4.39 -2.88 -9.50
N LEU A 57 3.93 -3.88 -8.72
CA LEU A 57 2.59 -4.44 -8.86
C LEU A 57 1.48 -3.42 -8.59
N ASN A 58 1.76 -2.30 -7.91
CA ASN A 58 0.79 -1.21 -7.77
C ASN A 58 0.40 -0.58 -9.12
N LEU A 59 1.26 -0.67 -10.13
CA LEU A 59 1.01 -0.11 -11.45
C LEU A 59 0.68 -1.20 -12.48
N THR A 60 1.43 -2.31 -12.45
CA THR A 60 1.32 -3.35 -13.47
C THR A 60 0.20 -4.34 -13.19
N ARG A 61 -0.06 -4.65 -11.91
CA ARG A 61 -1.07 -5.62 -11.44
C ARG A 61 -1.87 -5.11 -10.24
N PRO A 62 -2.56 -3.96 -10.38
CA PRO A 62 -3.38 -3.41 -9.30
C PRO A 62 -4.53 -4.36 -8.90
N ASP A 63 -4.95 -5.24 -9.80
CA ASP A 63 -5.91 -6.31 -9.53
C ASP A 63 -5.43 -7.27 -8.44
N ILE A 64 -4.15 -7.68 -8.51
CA ILE A 64 -3.53 -8.55 -7.50
C ILE A 64 -3.47 -7.83 -6.16
N VAL A 65 -2.94 -6.60 -6.12
CA VAL A 65 -2.78 -5.83 -4.88
C VAL A 65 -4.14 -5.58 -4.22
N ARG A 66 -5.16 -5.21 -4.99
CA ARG A 66 -6.54 -5.04 -4.50
C ARG A 66 -7.08 -6.33 -3.89
N SER A 67 -6.91 -7.46 -4.57
CA SER A 67 -7.41 -8.75 -4.07
C SER A 67 -6.82 -9.14 -2.71
N VAL A 68 -5.57 -8.72 -2.42
CA VAL A 68 -4.95 -8.94 -1.11
C VAL A 68 -5.63 -8.11 -0.03
N HIS A 69 -5.88 -6.81 -0.28
CA HIS A 69 -6.62 -5.96 0.68
C HIS A 69 -8.05 -6.48 0.90
N GLU A 70 -8.75 -6.86 -0.18
CA GLU A 70 -10.09 -7.45 -0.10
C GLU A 70 -10.10 -8.73 0.75
N ALA A 71 -9.10 -9.60 0.59
CA ALA A 71 -8.98 -10.81 1.39
C ALA A 71 -8.80 -10.52 2.89
N TYR A 72 -8.02 -9.49 3.25
CA TYR A 72 -7.87 -9.08 4.65
C TYR A 72 -9.14 -8.44 5.21
N PHE A 73 -9.81 -7.56 4.46
CA PHE A 73 -11.09 -7.00 4.90
C PHE A 73 -12.18 -8.07 5.04
N ALA A 74 -12.19 -9.09 4.18
CA ALA A 74 -13.15 -10.19 4.26
C ALA A 74 -13.06 -11.00 5.56
N VAL A 75 -11.89 -11.01 6.23
CA VAL A 75 -11.70 -11.65 7.54
C VAL A 75 -11.87 -10.70 8.73
N GLY A 76 -12.26 -9.45 8.47
CA GLY A 76 -12.69 -8.49 9.51
C GLY A 76 -11.57 -7.65 10.12
N VAL A 77 -10.47 -7.40 9.40
CA VAL A 77 -9.49 -6.41 9.84
C VAL A 77 -10.10 -5.00 9.81
N ASP A 78 -9.62 -4.13 10.70
CA ASP A 78 -10.07 -2.74 10.79
C ASP A 78 -9.32 -1.81 9.83
N CYS A 79 -8.08 -2.16 9.49
CA CYS A 79 -7.22 -1.39 8.60
C CYS A 79 -6.25 -2.28 7.83
N VAL A 80 -5.78 -1.77 6.70
CA VAL A 80 -4.76 -2.39 5.85
C VAL A 80 -3.56 -1.45 5.70
N GLU A 81 -2.38 -2.01 5.49
CA GLU A 81 -1.18 -1.27 5.09
C GLU A 81 -1.15 -1.14 3.56
N THR A 82 -0.57 -0.06 3.03
CA THR A 82 -0.35 0.09 1.60
C THR A 82 0.80 -0.82 1.13
N ASN A 83 0.76 -1.31 -0.10
CA ASN A 83 1.88 -2.06 -0.70
C ASN A 83 3.04 -1.12 -1.10
N THR A 84 3.67 -0.48 -0.12
CA THR A 84 4.64 0.60 -0.33
C THR A 84 5.82 0.53 0.64
N PHE A 85 6.12 -0.64 1.20
CA PHE A 85 7.21 -0.82 2.17
C PHE A 85 8.58 -0.44 1.56
N GLY A 86 8.83 -0.90 0.33
CA GLY A 86 10.02 -0.60 -0.46
C GLY A 86 9.95 0.72 -1.23
N ALA A 87 8.86 1.49 -1.14
CA ALA A 87 8.69 2.75 -1.88
C ALA A 87 9.47 3.91 -1.23
N ASN A 88 10.80 3.77 -1.14
CA ASN A 88 11.71 4.79 -0.61
C ASN A 88 13.02 4.81 -1.41
N THR A 89 13.79 5.90 -1.29
CA THR A 89 14.98 6.14 -2.11
C THR A 89 16.07 5.07 -1.95
N ALA A 90 16.22 4.48 -0.76
CA ALA A 90 17.24 3.47 -0.54
C ALA A 90 16.85 2.15 -1.21
N ALA A 91 15.63 1.65 -0.94
CA ALA A 91 15.15 0.39 -1.49
C ALA A 91 14.98 0.44 -3.01
N LEU A 92 14.34 1.49 -3.57
CA LEU A 92 14.22 1.64 -5.03
C LEU A 92 15.55 1.96 -5.72
N GLY A 93 16.54 2.45 -4.97
CA GLY A 93 17.90 2.63 -5.45
C GLY A 93 18.61 1.30 -5.77
N GLU A 94 18.25 0.20 -5.10
CA GLU A 94 18.77 -1.13 -5.42
C GLU A 94 18.28 -1.66 -6.78
N TYR A 95 17.19 -1.07 -7.30
CA TYR A 95 16.57 -1.39 -8.59
C TYR A 95 16.81 -0.32 -9.66
N ASP A 96 17.69 0.67 -9.41
CA ASP A 96 17.98 1.80 -10.31
C ASP A 96 16.74 2.65 -10.70
N ILE A 97 15.73 2.72 -9.82
CA ILE A 97 14.48 3.50 -10.04
C ILE A 97 14.06 4.42 -8.87
N PRO A 98 14.98 5.11 -8.15
CA PRO A 98 14.65 5.94 -6.99
C PRO A 98 13.70 7.12 -7.31
N GLU A 99 13.62 7.55 -8.56
CA GLU A 99 12.69 8.59 -9.03
C GLU A 99 11.22 8.17 -9.01
N ARG A 100 10.93 6.87 -8.95
CA ARG A 100 9.56 6.33 -8.94
C ARG A 100 8.92 6.26 -7.55
N VAL A 101 9.61 6.67 -6.49
CA VAL A 101 9.11 6.65 -5.10
C VAL A 101 7.70 7.23 -4.99
N HIS A 102 7.48 8.43 -5.54
CA HIS A 102 6.17 9.09 -5.45
C HIS A 102 5.10 8.34 -6.24
N GLU A 103 5.40 7.96 -7.48
CA GLU A 103 4.47 7.26 -8.38
C GLU A 103 3.96 5.96 -7.73
N LEU A 104 4.88 5.13 -7.25
CA LEU A 104 4.58 3.83 -6.66
C LEU A 104 3.85 3.96 -5.31
N SER A 105 4.22 4.97 -4.50
CA SER A 105 3.55 5.25 -3.23
C SER A 105 2.10 5.71 -3.44
N GLU A 106 1.89 6.58 -4.42
CA GLU A 106 0.56 7.14 -4.72
C GLU A 106 -0.38 6.08 -5.28
N ALA A 107 0.12 5.21 -6.18
CA ALA A 107 -0.62 4.08 -6.69
C ALA A 107 -0.99 3.08 -5.57
N GLY A 108 -0.04 2.70 -4.72
CA GLY A 108 -0.31 1.79 -3.59
C GLY A 108 -1.34 2.37 -2.60
N ALA A 109 -1.25 3.66 -2.29
CA ALA A 109 -2.22 4.34 -1.44
C ALA A 109 -3.60 4.50 -2.08
N ARG A 110 -3.68 4.60 -3.42
CA ARG A 110 -4.94 4.63 -4.15
C ARG A 110 -5.66 3.29 -4.07
N ILE A 111 -4.94 2.19 -4.34
CA ILE A 111 -5.50 0.83 -4.33
C ILE A 111 -6.04 0.46 -2.95
N ALA A 112 -5.31 0.77 -1.88
CA ALA A 112 -5.76 0.49 -0.51
C ALA A 112 -7.02 1.27 -0.06
N ARG A 113 -7.47 2.25 -0.87
CA ARG A 113 -8.67 3.06 -0.61
C ARG A 113 -9.89 2.65 -1.45
N GLU A 114 -9.73 1.71 -2.37
CA GLU A 114 -10.81 1.14 -3.18
C GLU A 114 -11.68 0.19 -2.35
#